data_AF-A0A822HCT0-F1
#
_entry.id   AF-A0A822HCT0-F1
#
_cell.length_a   1.000
_cell.length_b   1.000
_cell.length_c   1.000
_cell.angle_alpha   90.00
_cell.angle_beta   90.00
_cell.angle_gamma   90.00
#
_symmetry.space_group_name_H-M   'P 1'
#
loop_
_entity.id
_entity.type
_entity.pdbx_description
1 polymer ?
#
loop_
_entity_poly.entity_id
_entity_poly.type
_entity_poly.pdbx_seq_one_letter_code
_entity_poly.pdbx_strand_id
1 'polypeptide(L)'
;KYINHNDENSLYYCRCDPGWSGKDCTIKHDTCNLCARDSLCMYQNICVCPLGKEGSRCYLKSTTCSSSLHRCQNGGLCIPSDMRRRKNNIYCLCPEGFSNQICSKLDLKVRVEFHSNIETPQSIIIYLIQHTIMTTNKPVSIYKKIPF
;
A
#
# COMPACT_ATOMS: atom_id res chain seq x y z
N LYS A 1 16.09 10.83 -38.92
CA LYS A 1 16.21 10.04 -40.17
C LYS A 1 17.70 9.83 -40.44
N TYR A 2 18.18 8.58 -40.54
CA TYR A 2 19.56 8.29 -40.94
C TYR A 2 19.51 7.71 -42.35
N ILE A 3 20.23 8.35 -43.29
CA ILE A 3 20.30 7.94 -44.68
C ILE A 3 21.67 7.29 -44.87
N ASN A 4 21.69 6.01 -45.25
CA ASN A 4 22.94 5.32 -45.61
C ASN A 4 23.25 5.70 -47.06
N HIS A 5 24.40 6.33 -47.32
CA HIS A 5 24.68 6.97 -48.60
C HIS A 5 25.43 6.08 -49.61
N ASN A 6 25.53 4.78 -49.37
CA ASN A 6 26.21 3.85 -50.26
C ASN A 6 25.26 2.76 -50.78
N ASP A 7 25.28 2.59 -52.10
CA ASP A 7 24.56 1.65 -52.98
C ASP A 7 23.15 2.02 -53.45
N GLU A 8 22.92 1.73 -54.73
CA GLU A 8 21.80 2.07 -55.64
C GLU A 8 20.41 1.53 -55.22
N ASN A 9 20.20 1.27 -53.93
CA ASN A 9 18.90 0.95 -53.37
C ASN A 9 18.74 1.74 -52.07
N SER A 10 18.16 2.95 -52.16
CA SER A 10 18.04 3.94 -51.08
C SER A 10 17.23 3.40 -49.89
N LEU A 11 17.88 2.59 -49.06
CA LEU A 11 17.34 2.03 -47.83
C LEU A 11 17.72 2.98 -46.69
N TYR A 12 16.82 3.91 -46.39
CA TYR A 12 16.88 4.71 -45.16
C TYR A 12 16.13 4.00 -44.04
N TYR A 13 16.59 4.18 -42.80
CA TYR A 13 15.86 3.75 -41.61
C TYR A 13 15.64 4.93 -40.67
N CYS A 14 14.43 4.98 -40.11
CA CYS A 14 14.06 5.98 -39.12
C CYS A 14 14.23 5.39 -37.72
N ARG A 15 14.92 6.13 -36.84
CA ARG A 15 14.82 5.90 -35.40
C ARG A 15 13.60 6.69 -34.92
N CYS A 16 12.55 5.98 -34.50
CA CYS A 16 11.34 6.60 -34.02
C CYS A 16 11.46 7.02 -32.55
N ASP A 17 10.80 8.13 -32.21
CA ASP A 17 10.61 8.52 -30.81
C ASP A 17 9.70 7.51 -30.09
N PRO A 18 9.82 7.38 -28.75
CA PRO A 18 8.94 6.51 -27.97
C PRO A 18 7.46 6.81 -28.28
N GLY A 19 6.68 5.76 -28.61
CA GLY A 19 5.27 5.90 -28.97
C GLY A 19 4.99 5.99 -30.47
N TRP A 20 6.00 5.93 -31.34
CA TRP A 20 5.86 5.98 -32.79
C TRP A 20 6.53 4.79 -33.48
N SER A 21 5.95 4.32 -34.58
CA SER A 21 6.49 3.19 -35.37
C SER A 21 6.18 3.33 -36.88
N GLY A 22 6.64 2.36 -37.66
CA GLY A 22 6.55 2.35 -39.12
C GLY A 22 7.81 2.88 -39.79
N LYS A 23 7.94 2.64 -41.11
CA LYS A 23 9.13 3.00 -41.91
C LYS A 23 9.48 4.49 -41.80
N ASP A 24 8.45 5.34 -41.68
CA ASP A 24 8.56 6.80 -41.53
C ASP A 24 8.14 7.31 -40.15
N CYS A 25 7.98 6.44 -39.16
CA CYS A 25 7.50 6.81 -37.82
C CYS A 25 6.14 7.53 -37.81
N THR A 26 5.26 7.22 -38.78
CA THR A 26 3.94 7.84 -38.92
C THR A 26 2.84 7.12 -38.14
N ILE A 27 3.11 5.91 -37.66
CA ILE A 27 2.15 5.12 -36.90
C ILE A 27 2.27 5.52 -35.44
N LYS A 28 1.30 6.31 -34.96
CA LYS A 28 1.21 6.70 -33.55
C LYS A 28 0.64 5.53 -32.74
N HIS A 29 1.41 5.03 -31.78
CA HIS A 29 0.91 4.11 -30.77
C HIS A 29 0.27 4.90 -29.61
N ASP A 30 -0.88 5.53 -29.87
CA ASP A 30 -1.71 6.05 -28.79
C ASP A 30 -2.54 4.91 -28.24
N THR A 31 -2.05 4.28 -27.18
CA THR A 31 -2.77 3.18 -26.51
C THR A 31 -3.48 3.63 -25.23
N CYS A 32 -3.49 4.94 -24.96
CA CYS A 32 -4.20 5.51 -23.81
C CYS A 32 -5.71 5.37 -23.94
N ASN A 33 -6.24 5.40 -25.16
CA ASN A 33 -7.64 5.10 -25.47
C ASN A 33 -8.07 3.68 -25.08
N LEU A 34 -7.11 2.76 -24.89
CA LEU A 34 -7.38 1.40 -24.41
C LEU A 34 -7.45 1.31 -22.89
N CYS A 35 -7.10 2.35 -22.13
CA CYS A 35 -7.21 2.35 -20.67
C CYS A 35 -8.69 2.54 -20.24
N ALA A 36 -9.04 2.06 -19.04
CA ALA A 36 -10.36 2.32 -18.46
C ALA A 36 -10.62 3.83 -18.30
N ARG A 37 -11.88 4.26 -18.44
CA ARG A 37 -12.25 5.70 -18.48
C ARG A 37 -11.84 6.50 -17.25
N ASP A 38 -11.73 5.85 -16.09
CA ASP A 38 -11.38 6.43 -14.80
C ASP A 38 -9.89 6.24 -14.42
N SER A 39 -9.05 5.85 -15.38
CA SER A 39 -7.61 5.66 -15.19
C SER A 39 -6.80 6.81 -15.78
N LEU A 40 -5.62 7.05 -15.20
CA LEU A 40 -4.68 8.05 -15.71
C LEU A 40 -3.75 7.39 -16.73
N CYS A 41 -3.50 8.02 -17.88
CA CYS A 41 -2.50 7.53 -18.83
C CYS A 41 -1.19 8.32 -18.70
N MET A 42 -0.08 7.59 -18.62
CA MET A 42 1.27 8.15 -18.61
C MET A 42 2.06 7.60 -19.81
N TYR A 43 2.97 8.43 -20.35
CA TYR A 43 3.89 8.05 -21.44
C TYR A 43 3.23 7.40 -22.67
N GLN A 44 2.00 7.81 -23.00
CA GLN A 44 1.23 7.39 -24.19
C GLN A 44 0.83 5.89 -24.24
N ASN A 45 1.24 5.09 -23.24
CA ASN A 45 0.93 3.66 -23.21
C ASN A 45 0.77 3.02 -21.81
N ILE A 46 1.10 3.70 -20.72
CA ILE A 46 1.01 3.16 -19.36
C ILE A 46 -0.28 3.63 -18.70
N CYS A 47 -1.19 2.71 -18.39
CA CYS A 47 -2.36 2.99 -17.58
C CYS A 47 -2.00 2.93 -16.08
N VAL A 48 -2.39 3.96 -15.33
CA VAL A 48 -2.32 4.01 -13.86
C VAL A 48 -3.72 3.78 -13.33
N CYS A 49 -3.91 2.64 -12.65
CA CYS A 49 -5.23 2.21 -12.23
C CYS A 49 -5.68 2.93 -10.96
N PRO A 50 -6.98 3.31 -10.88
CA PRO A 50 -7.55 3.78 -9.62
C PRO A 50 -7.64 2.64 -8.61
N LEU A 51 -7.87 3.00 -7.34
CA LEU A 51 -8.06 2.04 -6.26
C LEU A 51 -9.17 1.03 -6.60
N GLY A 52 -8.90 -0.24 -6.33
CA GLY A 52 -9.86 -1.31 -6.60
C GLY A 52 -9.90 -1.80 -8.06
N LYS A 53 -9.02 -1.33 -8.94
CA LYS A 53 -8.85 -1.85 -10.30
C LYS A 53 -7.43 -2.30 -10.58
N GLU A 54 -7.30 -3.26 -11.50
CA GLU A 54 -6.03 -3.87 -11.86
C GLU A 54 -5.96 -4.29 -13.34
N GLY A 55 -4.81 -4.83 -13.73
CA GLY A 55 -4.48 -5.21 -15.11
C GLY A 55 -3.85 -4.06 -15.89
N SER A 56 -3.23 -4.40 -17.03
CA SER A 56 -2.47 -3.44 -17.86
C SER A 56 -3.31 -2.28 -18.41
N ARG A 57 -4.64 -2.46 -18.47
CA ARG A 57 -5.62 -1.47 -18.94
C ARG A 57 -6.65 -1.05 -17.89
N CYS A 58 -6.51 -1.51 -16.65
CA CYS A 58 -7.39 -1.15 -15.53
C CYS A 58 -8.87 -1.52 -15.70
N TYR A 59 -9.20 -2.56 -16.48
CA TYR A 59 -10.58 -3.06 -16.60
C TYR A 59 -10.93 -4.12 -15.56
N LEU A 60 -9.93 -4.77 -14.96
CA LEU A 60 -10.17 -5.82 -13.98
C LEU A 60 -10.48 -5.18 -12.63
N LYS A 61 -11.48 -5.71 -11.91
CA LYS A 61 -11.71 -5.33 -10.52
C LYS A 61 -10.69 -6.05 -9.65
N SER A 62 -10.01 -5.32 -8.78
CA SER A 62 -9.12 -5.92 -7.80
C SER A 62 -9.92 -6.78 -6.83
N THR A 63 -9.54 -8.05 -6.72
CA THR A 63 -10.17 -9.03 -5.82
C THR A 63 -9.39 -9.20 -4.52
N THR A 64 -8.33 -8.41 -4.33
CA THR A 64 -7.35 -8.56 -3.26
C THR A 64 -8.03 -8.50 -1.88
N CYS A 65 -8.89 -7.50 -1.64
CA CYS A 65 -9.70 -7.36 -0.43
C CYS A 65 -10.95 -8.26 -0.36
N SER A 66 -11.30 -8.97 -1.44
CA SER A 66 -12.43 -9.90 -1.47
C SER A 66 -12.00 -11.35 -1.17
N SER A 67 -10.69 -11.63 -1.14
CA SER A 67 -10.17 -12.93 -0.77
C SER A 67 -10.34 -13.21 0.72
N SER A 68 -10.79 -14.41 1.07
CA SER A 68 -11.00 -14.86 2.46
C SER A 68 -9.72 -14.91 3.31
N LEU A 69 -8.54 -14.81 2.68
CA LEU A 69 -7.23 -14.81 3.34
C LEU A 69 -6.89 -13.48 4.03
N HIS A 70 -7.58 -12.37 3.70
CA HIS A 70 -7.21 -11.03 4.18
C HIS A 70 -8.41 -10.28 4.78
N ARG A 71 -8.94 -10.82 5.88
CA ARG A 71 -9.94 -10.11 6.68
C ARG A 71 -9.24 -9.27 7.74
N CYS A 72 -9.19 -7.97 7.50
CA CYS A 72 -9.03 -7.02 8.60
C CYS A 72 -10.06 -7.37 9.68
N GLN A 73 -9.59 -7.66 10.89
CA GLN A 73 -10.42 -8.08 12.01
C GLN A 73 -11.02 -6.86 12.71
N ASN A 74 -11.95 -7.11 13.64
CA ASN A 74 -12.50 -6.10 14.55
C ASN A 74 -13.07 -4.85 13.84
N GLY A 75 -13.61 -5.02 12.62
CA GLY A 75 -14.18 -3.92 11.84
C GLY A 75 -13.17 -3.08 11.06
N GLY A 76 -11.92 -3.54 10.92
CA GLY A 76 -10.91 -2.86 10.11
C GLY A 76 -11.28 -2.77 8.63
N LEU A 77 -10.90 -1.65 7.99
CA LEU A 77 -11.15 -1.42 6.57
C LEU A 77 -9.97 -1.92 5.72
N CYS A 78 -10.26 -2.81 4.77
CA CYS A 78 -9.27 -3.33 3.83
C CYS A 78 -9.01 -2.33 2.70
N ILE A 79 -7.74 -1.98 2.49
CA ILE A 79 -7.27 -1.15 1.40
C ILE A 79 -6.38 -2.00 0.47
N PRO A 80 -6.75 -2.15 -0.82
CA PRO A 80 -5.88 -2.78 -1.80
C PRO A 80 -4.64 -1.91 -2.01
N SER A 81 -3.43 -2.47 -1.87
CA SER A 81 -2.21 -1.72 -2.20
C SER A 81 -1.86 -1.79 -3.69
N ASP A 82 -1.04 -0.84 -4.15
CA ASP A 82 -0.56 -0.78 -5.53
C ASP A 82 0.38 -1.96 -5.85
N MET A 83 -0.07 -2.81 -6.78
CA MET A 83 0.61 -4.00 -7.30
C MET A 83 2.02 -3.72 -7.89
N ARG A 84 2.42 -2.45 -8.09
CA ARG A 84 3.78 -2.09 -8.53
C ARG A 84 4.87 -2.41 -7.48
N ARG A 85 4.50 -2.58 -6.20
CA ARG A 85 5.43 -2.94 -5.12
C ARG A 85 4.96 -4.20 -4.39
N ARG A 86 5.39 -5.35 -4.93
CA ARG A 86 5.28 -6.71 -4.36
C ARG A 86 3.86 -7.32 -4.42
N LYS A 87 3.81 -8.60 -4.80
CA LYS A 87 2.64 -9.46 -4.61
C LYS A 87 2.29 -9.51 -3.11
N ASN A 88 1.02 -9.31 -2.78
CA ASN A 88 0.36 -9.60 -1.48
C ASN A 88 0.34 -8.58 -0.34
N ASN A 89 0.70 -7.30 -0.51
CA ASN A 89 0.43 -6.36 0.60
C ASN A 89 -0.99 -5.81 0.53
N ILE A 90 -1.86 -6.24 1.43
CA ILE A 90 -3.09 -5.53 1.79
C ILE A 90 -2.76 -4.63 2.97
N TYR A 91 -3.42 -3.48 3.03
CA TYR A 91 -3.29 -2.57 4.16
C TYR A 91 -4.62 -2.49 4.91
N CYS A 92 -4.62 -2.76 6.21
CA CYS A 92 -5.79 -2.61 7.07
C CYS A 92 -5.73 -1.28 7.81
N LEU A 93 -6.76 -0.45 7.64
CA LEU A 93 -7.02 0.66 8.55
C LEU A 93 -7.76 0.12 9.77
N CYS A 94 -7.11 0.20 10.93
CA CYS A 94 -7.68 -0.30 12.17
C CYS A 94 -8.54 0.76 12.86
N PRO A 95 -9.69 0.37 13.43
CA PRO A 95 -10.49 1.25 14.26
C PRO A 95 -9.76 1.55 15.58
N GLU A 96 -10.25 2.56 16.30
CA GLU A 96 -9.68 2.94 17.60
C GLU A 96 -9.63 1.75 18.56
N GLY A 97 -8.50 1.58 19.24
CA GLY A 97 -8.28 0.47 20.17
C GLY A 97 -7.81 -0.84 19.51
N PHE A 98 -7.53 -0.86 18.21
CA PHE A 98 -6.94 -2.02 17.53
C PHE A 98 -5.69 -1.65 16.72
N SER A 99 -4.73 -2.57 16.66
CA SER A 99 -3.48 -2.40 15.92
C SER A 99 -3.01 -3.70 15.27
N ASN A 100 -1.86 -3.61 14.59
CA ASN A 100 -1.22 -4.61 13.73
C ASN A 100 -1.79 -4.71 12.29
N GLN A 101 -1.15 -5.52 11.45
CA GLN A 101 -1.47 -5.63 10.01
C GLN A 101 -2.89 -6.13 9.72
N ILE A 102 -3.53 -6.81 10.67
CA ILE A 102 -4.87 -7.40 10.52
C ILE A 102 -5.85 -6.88 11.58
N CYS A 103 -5.50 -5.83 12.32
CA CYS A 103 -6.29 -5.26 13.40
C CYS A 103 -6.71 -6.26 14.49
N SER A 104 -5.89 -7.28 14.76
CA SER A 104 -6.21 -8.30 15.77
C SER A 104 -5.73 -7.94 17.17
N LYS A 105 -4.73 -7.06 17.29
CA LYS A 105 -4.17 -6.68 18.59
C LYS A 105 -5.04 -5.58 19.21
N LEU A 106 -5.49 -5.80 20.44
CA LEU A 106 -6.20 -4.79 21.23
C LEU A 106 -5.18 -3.81 21.84
N ASP A 107 -5.37 -2.53 21.58
CA ASP A 107 -4.60 -1.44 22.17
C ASP A 107 -5.38 -0.89 23.38
N LEU A 108 -5.05 -1.41 24.56
CA LEU A 108 -5.62 -0.96 25.81
C LEU A 108 -5.03 0.41 26.19
N LYS A 109 -5.91 1.40 26.35
CA LYS A 109 -5.55 2.72 26.89
C LYS A 109 -6.00 2.81 28.34
N VAL A 110 -5.05 2.90 29.26
CA VAL A 110 -5.33 3.16 30.67
C VAL A 110 -5.24 4.66 30.88
N ARG A 111 -6.37 5.28 31.26
CA ARG A 111 -6.41 6.69 31.66
C ARG A 111 -6.33 6.76 33.18
N VAL A 112 -5.29 7.41 33.70
CA VAL A 112 -5.12 7.64 35.13
C VAL A 112 -5.41 9.11 35.39
N GLU A 113 -6.35 9.38 36.28
CA GLU A 113 -6.73 10.72 36.70
C GLU A 113 -6.44 10.87 38.20
N PHE A 114 -5.91 12.02 38.57
CA PHE A 114 -5.61 12.35 39.96
C PHE A 114 -6.69 13.29 40.49
N HIS A 115 -7.07 13.08 41.75
CA HIS A 115 -7.92 14.03 42.44
C HIS A 115 -7.20 15.37 42.57
N SER A 116 -7.94 16.48 42.51
CA SER A 116 -7.41 17.87 42.56
C SER A 116 -6.58 18.21 43.78
N ASN A 117 -6.63 17.38 44.83
CA ASN A 117 -5.98 17.62 46.12
C ASN A 117 -4.69 16.80 46.28
N ILE A 118 -4.27 16.11 45.22
CA ILE A 118 -3.03 15.34 45.18
C ILE A 118 -1.97 16.21 44.53
N GLU A 119 -0.87 16.47 45.25
CA GLU A 119 0.33 17.04 44.64
C GLU A 119 0.86 16.04 43.60
N THR A 120 0.86 16.45 42.33
CA THR A 120 1.31 15.59 41.23
C THR A 120 2.81 15.30 41.39
N PRO A 121 3.23 14.03 41.49
CA PRO A 121 4.65 13.70 41.61
C PRO A 121 5.37 13.98 40.29
N GLN A 122 6.71 13.94 40.29
CA GLN A 122 7.51 14.13 39.06
C GLN A 122 7.32 13.00 38.02
N SER A 123 6.86 11.83 38.47
CA SER A 123 6.58 10.70 37.60
C SER A 123 5.69 9.66 38.27
N ILE A 124 4.96 8.91 37.47
CA ILE A 124 4.22 7.71 37.90
C ILE A 124 4.98 6.48 37.40
N ILE A 125 4.95 5.40 38.18
CA ILE A 125 5.43 4.09 37.74
C ILE A 125 4.21 3.16 37.66
N ILE A 126 3.91 2.67 36.45
CA ILE A 126 2.86 1.69 36.22
C ILE A 126 3.50 0.30 36.13
N TYR A 127 3.08 -0.60 37.01
CA TYR A 127 3.47 -2.01 36.97
C TYR A 127 2.43 -2.82 36.20
N LEU A 128 2.86 -3.49 35.14
CA LEU A 128 2.06 -4.42 34.35
C LEU A 128 2.50 -5.84 34.72
N ILE A 129 1.60 -6.58 35.37
CA ILE A 129 1.83 -7.96 35.79
C ILE A 129 1.12 -8.87 34.80
N GLN A 130 1.88 -9.58 33.97
CA GLN A 130 1.32 -10.58 33.06
C GLN A 130 1.25 -11.93 33.78
N HIS A 131 0.05 -12.45 33.99
CA HIS A 131 -0.18 -13.76 34.59
C HIS A 131 -0.56 -14.77 33.49
N THR A 132 0.44 -15.44 32.91
CA THR A 132 0.21 -16.53 31.94
C THR A 132 -0.19 -17.79 32.68
N ILE A 133 -1.47 -18.16 32.62
CA ILE A 133 -1.94 -19.46 33.07
C ILE A 133 -1.49 -20.46 32.00
N MET A 134 -0.63 -21.40 32.41
CA MET A 134 -0.10 -22.55 31.66
C MET A 134 1.36 -22.44 31.15
N THR A 135 2.19 -23.29 31.77
CA THR A 135 3.45 -23.97 31.37
C THR A 135 4.84 -23.43 31.72
N THR A 136 5.06 -22.20 32.20
CA THR A 136 6.33 -21.85 32.90
C THR A 136 6.12 -20.75 33.94
N ASN A 137 6.31 -21.08 35.22
CA ASN A 137 6.09 -20.18 36.36
C ASN A 137 7.20 -19.13 36.50
N LYS A 138 7.19 -18.09 35.66
CA LYS A 138 7.81 -16.79 36.00
C LYS A 138 6.88 -15.65 35.58
N PRO A 139 6.32 -14.88 36.52
CA PRO A 139 5.58 -13.67 36.18
C PRO A 139 6.56 -12.67 35.55
N VAL A 140 6.33 -12.32 34.29
CA VAL A 140 7.06 -11.22 33.65
C VAL A 140 6.38 -9.94 34.10
N SER A 141 7.05 -9.21 34.99
CA SER A 141 6.64 -7.86 35.38
C SER A 141 7.34 -6.86 34.46
N ILE A 142 6.55 -6.00 33.81
CA ILE A 142 7.04 -4.89 33.01
C ILE A 142 6.60 -3.63 33.74
N TYR A 143 7.50 -2.68 33.96
CA TYR A 143 7.12 -1.38 34.51
C TYR A 143 7.35 -0.28 33.47
N LYS A 144 6.52 0.75 33.51
CA LYS A 144 6.68 1.94 32.69
C LYS A 144 6.65 3.17 33.57
N LYS A 145 7.74 3.94 33.55
CA LYS A 145 7.81 5.25 34.18
C LYS A 145 7.23 6.28 33.22
N ILE A 146 6.25 7.04 33.66
CA ILE A 146 5.60 8.11 32.90
C ILE A 146 5.93 9.41 33.62
N PRO A 147 6.76 10.28 33.04
CA PRO A 147 6.95 11.63 33.57
C PRO A 147 5.66 12.44 33.39
N PHE A 148 5.35 13.31 34.35
CA PHE A 148 4.37 14.36 34.16
C PHE A 148 4.98 15.55 33.43
#